data_AF-A0A971LWT5-F1
#
_entry.id   AF-A0A971LWT5-F1
#
_cell.length_a   1.000
_cell.length_b   1.000
_cell.length_c   1.000
_cell.angle_alpha   90.00
_cell.angle_beta   90.00
_cell.angle_gamma   90.00
#
_symmetry.space_group_name_H-M   'P 1'
#
loop_
_entity.id
_entity.type
_entity.pdbx_description
1 polymer ?
#
loop_
_entity_poly.entity_id
_entity_poly.type
_entity_poly.pdbx_seq_one_letter_code
_entity_poly.pdbx_strand_id
1 'polypeptide(L)'
;MKKEQVHFDKNKPYSIKIQSIKRYPIHWHENVIEILLPIEGPIEVTANFERILVKEGDFWFVNNRSIHSIRSNTESKVALFHINLDYFQKYFEYIKYMFFRNNMYSGGSKRIESDNYDDDRRKGHKTRFRNLLVSVLTDAISDDPMVDELTMDSVYQLVASMVKEFNWLQFLKKSNDFISPLQLDRYHRIVKFIDEHYHEKITLDRIARREFITKNYLSHLWKNLSYFSFQERVNYERVLKSEFLLLTTDLSIASISEKCGFSDVKYYYSHFKRWYGCSPLEHKNRCLAYMEGEFKYKDLDLKGMKEDIDKYIKRIIMPDYAEDNVWRITSLFNDFIKMKYLYKIDKISPQPSPRNVKVDVFGPNSFKRKNNEFFFNWQNIDLLVNFSETSHFNINMEIKCTELGEEWWEEALHKFLDSCIHRYRIVTLNKWKFLINYNDEGSYERANSIKRIINSKIPKAKVIYCFSI
;
A
#
# COMPACT_ATOMS: atom_id res chain seq x y z
N MET A 1 14.91 1.46 -26.65
CA MET A 1 14.90 1.67 -25.19
C MET A 1 15.39 0.41 -24.50
N LYS A 2 16.16 0.55 -23.42
CA LYS A 2 16.82 -0.59 -22.76
C LYS A 2 15.88 -1.28 -21.77
N LYS A 3 15.82 -2.61 -21.81
CA LYS A 3 15.28 -3.43 -20.72
C LYS A 3 16.26 -3.37 -19.57
N GLU A 4 15.82 -2.92 -18.40
CA GLU A 4 16.65 -2.98 -17.20
C GLU A 4 16.37 -4.28 -16.46
N GLN A 5 17.42 -5.07 -16.26
CA GLN A 5 17.32 -6.33 -15.54
C GLN A 5 17.41 -6.06 -14.04
N VAL A 6 16.40 -6.53 -13.32
CA VAL A 6 16.43 -6.57 -11.85
C VAL A 6 16.79 -7.98 -11.44
N HIS A 7 17.87 -8.10 -10.67
CA HIS A 7 18.30 -9.38 -10.11
C HIS A 7 17.66 -9.58 -8.74
N PHE A 8 17.08 -10.76 -8.54
CA PHE A 8 16.51 -11.20 -7.27
C PHE A 8 17.30 -12.39 -6.76
N ASP A 9 17.63 -12.40 -5.47
CA ASP A 9 18.23 -13.58 -4.85
C ASP A 9 17.20 -14.71 -4.74
N LYS A 10 17.68 -15.96 -4.73
CA LYS A 10 16.86 -17.18 -4.79
C LYS A 10 15.75 -17.23 -3.72
N ASN A 11 15.96 -16.57 -2.58
CA ASN A 11 15.02 -16.51 -1.45
C ASN A 11 14.49 -15.09 -1.15
N LYS A 12 14.88 -14.08 -1.93
CA LYS A 12 14.43 -12.68 -1.76
C LYS A 12 13.73 -12.22 -3.04
N PRO A 13 12.39 -12.37 -3.15
CA PRO A 13 11.62 -11.97 -4.33
C PRO A 13 11.39 -10.45 -4.40
N TYR A 14 12.31 -9.69 -3.82
CA TYR A 14 12.31 -8.25 -3.79
C TYR A 14 13.76 -7.75 -3.79
N SER A 15 13.96 -6.52 -4.27
CA SER A 15 15.22 -5.80 -4.21
C SER A 15 14.92 -4.37 -3.78
N ILE A 16 15.81 -3.79 -2.96
CA ILE A 16 15.69 -2.42 -2.49
C ILE A 16 16.98 -1.71 -2.86
N LYS A 17 16.86 -0.51 -3.43
CA LYS A 17 18.00 0.34 -3.76
C LYS A 17 17.69 1.76 -3.34
N ILE A 18 18.74 2.54 -3.09
CA ILE A 18 18.60 4.00 -2.99
C ILE A 18 19.47 4.62 -4.06
N GLN A 19 18.92 5.56 -4.81
CA GLN A 19 19.62 6.27 -5.86
C GLN A 19 19.52 7.78 -5.64
N SER A 20 20.64 8.49 -5.85
CA SER A 20 20.60 9.91 -6.16
C SER A 20 20.20 10.06 -7.63
N ILE A 21 19.14 10.80 -7.92
CA ILE A 21 18.60 10.96 -9.27
C ILE A 21 18.38 12.44 -9.56
N LYS A 22 19.09 12.97 -10.56
CA LYS A 22 18.74 14.20 -11.27
C LYS A 22 18.01 13.88 -12.58
N ARG A 23 18.53 12.91 -13.33
CA ARG A 23 17.98 12.50 -14.63
C ARG A 23 18.34 11.04 -14.89
N TYR A 24 17.33 10.18 -14.91
CA TYR A 24 17.47 8.74 -15.14
C TYR A 24 17.06 8.35 -16.57
N PRO A 25 17.77 7.42 -17.24
CA PRO A 25 17.41 6.95 -18.58
C PRO A 25 15.98 6.42 -18.70
N ILE A 26 15.40 6.49 -19.91
CA ILE A 26 14.14 5.77 -20.18
C ILE A 26 14.42 4.27 -20.21
N HIS A 27 13.67 3.53 -19.40
CA HIS A 27 13.81 2.08 -19.27
C HIS A 27 12.47 1.43 -18.91
N TRP A 28 12.49 0.11 -18.77
CA TRP A 28 11.34 -0.71 -18.41
C TRP A 28 11.81 -2.02 -17.79
N HIS A 29 10.92 -2.68 -17.04
CA HIS A 29 11.16 -3.97 -16.43
C HIS A 29 10.10 -4.99 -16.84
N GLU A 30 10.47 -6.27 -16.80
CA GLU A 30 9.56 -7.38 -17.08
C GLU A 30 9.34 -8.19 -15.81
N ASN A 31 8.08 -8.53 -15.53
CA ASN A 31 7.64 -9.26 -14.35
C ASN A 31 8.06 -8.60 -13.02
N VAL A 32 8.21 -7.28 -13.04
CA VAL A 32 8.57 -6.48 -11.87
C VAL A 32 7.59 -5.33 -11.75
N ILE A 33 7.16 -5.07 -10.52
CA ILE A 33 6.63 -3.77 -10.15
C ILE A 33 7.72 -3.00 -9.41
N GLU A 34 7.90 -1.75 -9.79
CA GLU A 34 8.79 -0.84 -9.10
C GLU A 34 7.96 0.19 -8.32
N ILE A 35 8.35 0.42 -7.07
CA ILE A 35 7.74 1.41 -6.19
C ILE A 35 8.80 2.45 -5.88
N LEU A 36 8.49 3.71 -6.19
CA LEU A 36 9.38 4.85 -6.00
C LEU A 36 8.96 5.61 -4.74
N LEU A 37 9.87 5.77 -3.78
CA LEU A 37 9.66 6.54 -2.55
C LEU A 37 10.74 7.62 -2.44
N PRO A 38 10.44 8.89 -2.76
CA PRO A 38 11.38 9.99 -2.57
C PRO A 38 11.62 10.21 -1.07
N ILE A 39 12.86 9.96 -0.62
CA ILE A 39 13.27 10.17 0.77
C ILE A 39 13.92 11.55 0.97
N GLU A 40 14.40 12.16 -0.11
CA GLU A 40 14.89 13.54 -0.13
C GLU A 40 14.68 14.15 -1.52
N GLY A 41 13.99 15.29 -1.60
CA GLY A 41 13.62 15.98 -2.83
C GLY A 41 12.49 15.30 -3.60
N PRO A 42 11.64 16.06 -4.32
CA PRO A 42 10.58 15.49 -5.14
C PRO A 42 11.14 14.93 -6.47
N ILE A 43 10.42 14.02 -7.09
CA ILE A 43 10.74 13.52 -8.45
C ILE A 43 9.56 13.68 -9.40
N GLU A 44 9.86 13.88 -10.67
CA GLU A 44 8.88 13.77 -11.75
C GLU A 44 9.05 12.42 -12.44
N VAL A 45 7.98 11.62 -12.43
CA VAL A 45 7.90 10.32 -13.09
C VAL A 45 7.01 10.47 -14.31
N THR A 46 7.51 10.06 -15.47
CA THR A 46 6.68 9.92 -16.69
C THR A 46 6.55 8.44 -17.00
N ALA A 47 5.33 7.90 -16.96
CA ALA A 47 5.01 6.49 -17.21
C ALA A 47 3.55 6.35 -17.67
N ASN A 48 3.24 5.40 -18.55
CA ASN A 48 1.86 5.12 -19.01
C ASN A 48 1.11 6.43 -19.34
N PHE A 49 1.62 7.23 -20.29
CA PHE A 49 1.09 8.56 -20.70
C PHE A 49 0.88 9.62 -19.60
N GLU A 50 1.13 9.33 -18.32
CA GLU A 50 1.00 10.24 -17.19
C GLU A 50 2.34 10.87 -16.82
N ARG A 51 2.29 12.11 -16.31
CA ARG A 51 3.43 12.81 -15.72
C ARG A 51 3.08 13.19 -14.29
N ILE A 52 3.73 12.56 -13.33
CA ILE A 52 3.44 12.65 -11.90
C ILE A 52 4.58 13.33 -11.17
N LEU A 53 4.28 14.33 -10.36
CA LEU A 53 5.20 14.83 -9.34
C LEU A 53 5.00 14.03 -8.05
N VAL A 54 5.98 13.22 -7.70
CA VAL A 54 6.01 12.46 -6.44
C VAL A 54 6.77 13.29 -5.41
N LYS A 55 6.05 13.74 -4.38
CA LYS A 55 6.62 14.51 -3.26
C LYS A 55 7.22 13.57 -2.21
N GLU A 56 8.07 14.12 -1.35
CA GLU A 56 8.51 13.41 -0.15
C GLU A 56 7.31 13.01 0.71
N GLY A 57 7.37 11.82 1.30
CA GLY A 57 6.27 11.31 2.12
C GLY A 57 5.10 10.70 1.37
N ASP A 58 5.24 10.55 0.06
CA ASP A 58 4.37 9.76 -0.80
C ASP A 58 5.20 8.83 -1.70
N PHE A 59 4.53 7.96 -2.45
CA PHE A 59 5.18 6.97 -3.32
C PHE A 59 4.55 6.97 -4.71
N TRP A 60 5.07 6.16 -5.63
CA TRP A 60 4.46 5.91 -6.94
C TRP A 60 4.74 4.50 -7.44
N PHE A 61 3.77 3.92 -8.16
CA PHE A 61 3.91 2.61 -8.81
C PHE A 61 4.32 2.76 -10.28
N VAL A 62 5.40 2.10 -10.66
CA VAL A 62 5.74 1.83 -12.05
C VAL A 62 5.36 0.38 -12.35
N ASN A 63 4.34 0.23 -13.21
CA ASN A 63 3.74 -1.07 -13.49
C ASN A 63 4.61 -1.96 -14.39
N ASN A 64 4.27 -3.25 -14.41
CA ASN A 64 4.93 -4.24 -15.24
C ASN A 64 4.96 -3.84 -16.71
N ARG A 65 6.13 -3.90 -17.35
CA ARG A 65 6.36 -3.52 -18.77
C ARG A 65 5.99 -2.07 -19.10
N SER A 66 5.90 -1.18 -18.11
CA SER A 66 5.73 0.25 -18.33
C SER A 66 7.07 0.90 -18.68
N ILE A 67 7.13 1.54 -19.85
CA ILE A 67 8.24 2.42 -20.21
C ILE A 67 8.11 3.69 -19.37
N HIS A 68 9.20 4.08 -18.70
CA HIS A 68 9.17 5.22 -17.81
C HIS A 68 10.52 5.94 -17.72
N SER A 69 10.48 7.18 -17.23
CA SER A 69 11.66 7.99 -16.89
C SER A 69 11.45 8.74 -15.59
N ILE A 70 12.55 8.98 -14.88
CA ILE A 70 12.58 9.70 -13.61
C ILE A 70 13.48 10.92 -13.74
N ARG A 71 13.00 12.08 -13.27
CA ARG A 71 13.76 13.34 -13.24
C ARG A 71 13.59 14.04 -11.91
N SER A 72 14.57 14.85 -11.53
CA SER A 72 14.49 15.75 -10.39
C SER A 72 15.10 17.10 -10.75
N ASN A 73 14.45 18.18 -10.32
CA ASN A 73 14.97 19.53 -10.44
C ASN A 73 16.02 19.86 -9.39
N THR A 74 16.11 19.09 -8.30
CA THR A 74 16.99 19.36 -7.16
C THR A 74 18.06 18.30 -6.95
N GLU A 75 18.04 17.20 -7.73
CA GLU A 75 18.79 15.97 -7.44
C GLU A 75 18.26 15.32 -6.16
N SER A 76 17.40 14.32 -6.33
CA SER A 76 16.64 13.71 -5.23
C SER A 76 17.21 12.36 -4.85
N LYS A 77 17.16 12.00 -3.57
CA LYS A 77 17.42 10.63 -3.12
C LYS A 77 16.09 9.86 -3.10
N VAL A 78 16.06 8.74 -3.80
CA VAL A 78 14.85 7.93 -3.99
C VAL A 78 15.15 6.51 -3.55
N ALA A 79 14.27 5.92 -2.74
CA ALA A 79 14.25 4.49 -2.48
C ALA A 79 13.39 3.79 -3.55
N LEU A 80 13.97 2.79 -4.21
CA LEU A 80 13.37 2.00 -5.28
C LEU A 80 13.14 0.59 -4.74
N PHE A 81 11.89 0.15 -4.69
CA PHE A 81 11.52 -1.20 -4.30
C PHE A 81 11.09 -1.97 -5.54
N HIS A 82 11.84 -2.99 -5.91
CA HIS A 82 11.47 -3.91 -6.98
C HIS A 82 10.86 -5.16 -6.38
N ILE A 83 9.68 -5.55 -6.83
CA ILE A 83 9.00 -6.77 -6.38
C ILE A 83 8.85 -7.73 -7.57
N ASN A 84 9.27 -8.98 -7.36
CA ASN A 84 9.20 -10.04 -8.37
C ASN A 84 7.77 -10.59 -8.51
N LEU A 85 7.07 -10.21 -9.57
CA LEU A 85 5.70 -10.63 -9.82
C LEU A 85 5.59 -12.12 -10.20
N ASP A 86 6.65 -12.75 -10.74
CA ASP A 86 6.67 -14.20 -10.99
C ASP A 86 6.53 -14.97 -9.67
N TYR A 87 7.27 -14.54 -8.64
CA TYR A 87 7.23 -15.18 -7.33
C TYR A 87 5.85 -15.07 -6.67
N PHE A 88 5.23 -13.88 -6.74
CA PHE A 88 3.95 -13.63 -6.06
C PHE A 88 2.73 -14.15 -6.83
N GLN A 89 2.89 -14.56 -8.09
CA GLN A 89 1.80 -15.09 -8.90
C GLN A 89 1.13 -16.32 -8.25
N LYS A 90 1.87 -17.14 -7.51
CA LYS A 90 1.33 -18.31 -6.79
C LYS A 90 0.36 -17.93 -5.65
N TYR A 91 0.44 -16.70 -5.14
CA TYR A 91 -0.46 -16.18 -4.11
C TYR A 91 -1.56 -15.30 -4.71
N PHE A 92 -1.25 -14.63 -5.82
CA PHE A 92 -2.13 -13.69 -6.51
C PHE A 92 -2.08 -13.97 -8.02
N GLU A 93 -2.94 -14.88 -8.49
CA GLU A 93 -2.91 -15.47 -9.84
C GLU A 93 -2.74 -14.44 -10.97
N TYR A 94 -3.43 -13.31 -10.86
CA TYR A 94 -3.49 -12.28 -11.91
C TYR A 94 -2.55 -11.08 -11.68
N ILE A 95 -1.68 -11.12 -10.67
CA ILE A 95 -0.90 -9.93 -10.23
C ILE A 95 -0.10 -9.25 -11.35
N LYS A 96 0.39 -10.01 -12.34
CA LYS A 96 1.14 -9.51 -13.50
C LYS A 96 0.31 -8.68 -14.48
N TYR A 97 -1.00 -8.89 -14.48
CA TYR A 97 -1.98 -8.24 -15.36
C TYR A 97 -2.78 -7.15 -14.62
N MET A 98 -2.60 -7.05 -13.29
CA MET A 98 -3.17 -5.96 -12.52
C MET A 98 -2.37 -4.69 -12.79
N PHE A 99 -3.07 -3.57 -12.75
CA PHE A 99 -2.45 -2.27 -12.79
C PHE A 99 -2.66 -1.59 -11.44
N PHE A 100 -1.58 -1.07 -10.89
CA PHE A 100 -1.55 -0.43 -9.58
C PHE A 100 -1.36 1.07 -9.72
N ARG A 101 -2.09 1.82 -8.90
CA ARG A 101 -1.98 3.27 -8.82
C ARG A 101 -2.31 3.71 -7.40
N ASN A 102 -1.76 4.84 -6.98
CA ASN A 102 -2.05 5.43 -5.67
C ASN A 102 -2.81 6.76 -5.76
N ASN A 103 -3.19 7.18 -6.97
CA ASN A 103 -3.94 8.40 -7.24
C ASN A 103 -5.07 8.17 -8.25
N MET A 104 -6.06 9.06 -8.19
CA MET A 104 -7.13 9.15 -9.18
C MET A 104 -6.59 9.45 -10.58
N TYR A 105 -7.20 8.82 -11.58
CA TYR A 105 -6.93 9.14 -12.98
C TYR A 105 -7.37 10.57 -13.28
N SER A 106 -6.44 11.43 -13.68
CA SER A 106 -6.77 12.76 -14.21
C SER A 106 -6.82 12.69 -15.73
N GLY A 107 -7.96 13.06 -16.33
CA GLY A 107 -8.05 13.15 -17.78
C GLY A 107 -7.17 14.27 -18.34
N GLY A 108 -6.32 13.94 -19.32
CA GLY A 108 -5.50 14.88 -20.07
C GLY A 108 -4.03 14.92 -19.64
N SER A 109 -3.16 15.48 -20.48
CA SER A 109 -1.70 15.54 -20.29
C SER A 109 -1.23 16.51 -19.20
N LYS A 110 -2.07 16.78 -18.20
CA LYS A 110 -1.73 17.70 -17.10
C LYS A 110 -0.81 17.00 -16.11
N ARG A 111 0.13 17.75 -15.55
CA ARG A 111 0.94 17.30 -14.42
C ARG A 111 0.03 17.03 -13.22
N ILE A 112 0.15 15.85 -12.65
CA ILE A 112 -0.60 15.44 -11.46
C ILE A 112 0.37 15.42 -10.29
N GLU A 113 -0.05 15.91 -9.12
CA GLU A 113 0.73 15.79 -7.89
C GLU A 113 0.31 14.53 -7.14
N SER A 114 1.27 13.90 -6.46
CA SER A 114 1.04 12.64 -5.77
C SER A 114 -0.03 12.76 -4.67
N ASP A 115 -0.32 13.95 -4.16
CA ASP A 115 -1.30 14.23 -3.11
C ASP A 115 -2.69 14.68 -3.63
N ASN A 116 -3.01 14.47 -4.92
CA ASN A 116 -4.28 14.92 -5.51
C ASN A 116 -5.52 14.12 -5.02
N TYR A 117 -6.05 14.52 -3.85
CA TYR A 117 -7.32 14.16 -3.23
C TYR A 117 -7.74 12.68 -3.28
N ASP A 118 -7.54 12.02 -2.14
CA ASP A 118 -8.14 10.75 -1.81
C ASP A 118 -8.94 10.93 -0.51
N ASP A 119 -10.16 10.42 -0.49
CA ASP A 119 -11.01 10.39 0.71
C ASP A 119 -10.23 9.86 1.94
N ASP A 120 -10.67 10.18 3.16
CA ASP A 120 -9.95 9.83 4.40
C ASP A 120 -9.55 8.35 4.48
N ARG A 121 -10.37 7.45 3.91
CA ARG A 121 -10.07 6.02 3.85
C ARG A 121 -8.83 5.77 2.99
N ARG A 122 -8.77 6.29 1.76
CA ARG A 122 -7.62 6.07 0.88
C ARG A 122 -6.36 6.83 1.34
N LYS A 123 -6.52 8.00 1.98
CA LYS A 123 -5.42 8.64 2.73
C LYS A 123 -4.84 7.68 3.78
N GLY A 124 -5.71 7.02 4.55
CA GLY A 124 -5.31 5.97 5.51
C GLY A 124 -4.64 4.75 4.86
N HIS A 125 -5.02 4.36 3.64
CA HIS A 125 -4.34 3.31 2.87
C HIS A 125 -2.93 3.74 2.48
N LYS A 126 -2.75 4.95 1.94
CA LYS A 126 -1.44 5.51 1.56
C LYS A 126 -0.50 5.62 2.75
N THR A 127 -0.97 6.13 3.89
CA THR A 127 -0.17 6.21 5.13
C THR A 127 0.30 4.83 5.59
N ARG A 128 -0.60 3.84 5.64
CA ARG A 128 -0.24 2.46 6.04
C ARG A 128 0.76 1.83 5.07
N PHE A 129 0.55 1.99 3.77
CA PHE A 129 1.46 1.46 2.75
C PHE A 129 2.85 2.10 2.83
N ARG A 130 2.91 3.43 2.97
CA ARG A 130 4.17 4.17 3.19
C ARG A 130 4.90 3.66 4.43
N ASN A 131 4.19 3.46 5.54
CA ASN A 131 4.81 2.99 6.77
C ASN A 131 5.38 1.57 6.60
N LEU A 132 4.72 0.70 5.84
CA LEU A 132 5.25 -0.62 5.46
C LEU A 132 6.51 -0.51 4.57
N LEU A 133 6.53 0.41 3.61
CA LEU A 133 7.72 0.67 2.78
C LEU A 133 8.90 1.13 3.65
N VAL A 134 8.65 2.06 4.58
CA VAL A 134 9.67 2.55 5.53
C VAL A 134 10.14 1.43 6.46
N SER A 135 9.24 0.56 6.92
CA SER A 135 9.61 -0.63 7.70
C SER A 135 10.58 -1.52 6.92
N VAL A 136 10.23 -1.85 5.66
CA VAL A 136 11.07 -2.69 4.79
C VAL A 136 12.41 -2.00 4.47
N LEU A 137 12.41 -0.68 4.32
CA LEU A 137 13.64 0.10 4.10
C LEU A 137 14.55 0.12 5.33
N THR A 138 13.96 0.27 6.52
CA THR A 138 14.68 0.27 7.80
C THR A 138 15.28 -1.11 8.08
N ASP A 139 14.52 -2.15 7.78
CA ASP A 139 14.98 -3.53 7.83
C ASP A 139 16.19 -3.75 6.90
N ALA A 140 16.13 -3.25 5.67
CA ALA A 140 17.18 -3.43 4.66
C ALA A 140 18.53 -2.79 5.03
N ILE A 141 18.52 -1.78 5.92
CA ILE A 141 19.73 -1.14 6.43
C ILE A 141 20.15 -1.66 7.81
N SER A 142 19.37 -2.57 8.39
CA SER A 142 19.68 -3.19 9.68
C SER A 142 20.77 -4.23 9.55
N ASP A 143 21.65 -4.31 10.55
CA ASP A 143 22.68 -5.35 10.64
C ASP A 143 22.18 -6.59 11.41
N ASP A 144 20.91 -6.63 11.83
CA ASP A 144 20.33 -7.73 12.62
C ASP A 144 19.98 -8.95 11.73
N PRO A 145 20.59 -10.13 11.95
CA PRO A 145 20.33 -11.34 11.17
C PRO A 145 18.88 -11.86 11.24
N MET A 146 18.11 -11.52 12.27
CA MET A 146 16.71 -11.93 12.41
C MET A 146 15.77 -11.15 11.48
N VAL A 147 16.25 -10.07 10.88
CA VAL A 147 15.45 -9.16 10.05
C VAL A 147 14.99 -9.79 8.75
N ASP A 148 15.80 -10.66 8.12
CA ASP A 148 15.51 -11.21 6.80
C ASP A 148 14.14 -11.94 6.70
N GLU A 149 13.78 -12.74 7.71
CA GLU A 149 12.45 -13.38 7.76
C GLU A 149 11.34 -12.34 7.99
N LEU A 150 11.60 -11.32 8.81
CA LEU A 150 10.63 -10.30 9.17
C LEU A 150 10.32 -9.38 7.99
N THR A 151 11.34 -8.99 7.24
CA THR A 151 11.24 -8.20 6.01
C THR A 151 10.41 -8.93 4.97
N MET A 152 10.59 -10.24 4.81
CA MET A 152 9.83 -11.01 3.85
C MET A 152 8.31 -10.95 4.13
N ASP A 153 7.90 -11.03 5.39
CA ASP A 153 6.48 -10.86 5.75
C ASP A 153 5.98 -9.44 5.55
N SER A 154 6.80 -8.42 5.83
CA SER A 154 6.49 -7.02 5.52
C SER A 154 6.29 -6.83 4.01
N VAL A 155 7.11 -7.49 3.19
CA VAL A 155 6.95 -7.53 1.72
C VAL A 155 5.66 -8.26 1.33
N TYR A 156 5.31 -9.37 1.96
CA TYR A 156 4.00 -10.01 1.74
C TYR A 156 2.83 -9.06 2.07
N GLN A 157 2.93 -8.30 3.15
CA GLN A 157 1.92 -7.30 3.53
C GLN A 157 1.85 -6.16 2.52
N LEU A 158 2.99 -5.67 2.03
CA LEU A 158 3.05 -4.70 0.93
C LEU A 158 2.32 -5.24 -0.30
N VAL A 159 2.66 -6.44 -0.77
CA VAL A 159 2.02 -7.03 -1.95
C VAL A 159 0.52 -7.23 -1.74
N ALA A 160 0.10 -7.69 -0.55
CA ALA A 160 -1.31 -7.87 -0.24
C ALA A 160 -2.08 -6.53 -0.21
N SER A 161 -1.51 -5.48 0.38
CA SER A 161 -2.08 -4.13 0.37
C SER A 161 -2.14 -3.57 -1.07
N MET A 162 -1.06 -3.74 -1.85
CA MET A 162 -1.02 -3.37 -3.27
C MET A 162 -2.18 -4.00 -4.06
N VAL A 163 -2.39 -5.31 -3.92
CA VAL A 163 -3.48 -6.05 -4.59
C VAL A 163 -4.88 -5.60 -4.15
N LYS A 164 -5.08 -5.35 -2.84
CA LYS A 164 -6.42 -5.06 -2.28
C LYS A 164 -6.81 -3.58 -2.40
N GLU A 165 -5.86 -2.69 -2.14
CA GLU A 165 -6.10 -1.27 -1.88
C GLU A 165 -5.67 -0.39 -3.07
N PHE A 166 -4.66 -0.81 -3.84
CA PHE A 166 -4.07 0.00 -4.92
C PHE A 166 -4.34 -0.51 -6.34
N ASN A 167 -5.13 -1.58 -6.49
CA ASN A 167 -5.58 -2.05 -7.80
C ASN A 167 -6.44 -0.98 -8.49
N TRP A 168 -6.21 -0.74 -9.79
CA TRP A 168 -6.91 0.20 -10.66
C TRP A 168 -8.43 0.21 -10.42
N LEU A 169 -9.06 -0.96 -10.23
CA LEU A 169 -10.50 -1.05 -9.95
C LEU A 169 -10.97 -0.17 -8.78
N GLN A 170 -10.16 0.01 -7.73
CA GLN A 170 -10.51 0.85 -6.57
C GLN A 170 -10.62 2.35 -6.92
N PHE A 171 -10.04 2.75 -8.04
CA PHE A 171 -10.03 4.12 -8.57
C PHE A 171 -11.00 4.32 -9.74
N LEU A 172 -11.66 3.26 -10.21
CA LEU A 172 -12.66 3.33 -11.28
C LEU A 172 -14.11 3.19 -10.82
N LYS A 173 -14.32 2.70 -9.60
CA LYS A 173 -15.67 2.47 -9.08
C LYS A 173 -16.46 3.78 -9.05
N LYS A 174 -17.63 3.77 -9.69
CA LYS A 174 -18.62 4.86 -9.65
C LYS A 174 -19.36 4.97 -8.31
N SER A 175 -19.45 3.87 -7.58
CA SER A 175 -20.15 3.74 -6.31
C SER A 175 -19.32 2.93 -5.32
N ASN A 176 -19.51 3.14 -4.02
CA ASN A 176 -18.90 2.33 -2.96
C ASN A 176 -19.50 0.90 -2.89
N ASP A 177 -20.15 0.44 -3.96
CA ASP A 177 -20.84 -0.85 -3.99
C ASP A 177 -19.85 -2.01 -3.88
N PHE A 178 -20.31 -3.04 -3.17
CA PHE A 178 -19.58 -4.29 -3.00
C PHE A 178 -19.43 -4.98 -4.36
N ILE A 179 -18.18 -5.23 -4.78
CA ILE A 179 -17.90 -6.15 -5.90
C ILE A 179 -17.77 -7.53 -5.29
N SER A 180 -18.57 -8.48 -5.74
CA SER A 180 -18.43 -9.85 -5.26
C SER A 180 -17.10 -10.46 -5.71
N PRO A 181 -16.51 -11.40 -4.94
CA PRO A 181 -15.29 -12.09 -5.34
C PRO A 181 -15.37 -12.67 -6.76
N LEU A 182 -16.53 -13.22 -7.15
CA LEU A 182 -16.79 -13.74 -8.49
C LEU A 182 -16.72 -12.66 -9.59
N GLN A 183 -17.26 -11.46 -9.34
CA GLN A 183 -17.19 -10.35 -10.29
C GLN A 183 -15.76 -9.82 -10.42
N LEU A 184 -15.01 -9.77 -9.31
CA LEU A 184 -13.62 -9.33 -9.29
C LEU A 184 -12.71 -10.30 -10.08
N ASP A 185 -12.83 -11.59 -9.79
CA ASP A 185 -12.12 -12.65 -10.50
C ASP A 185 -12.48 -12.68 -12.00
N ARG A 186 -13.76 -12.52 -12.34
CA ARG A 186 -14.19 -12.33 -13.75
C ARG A 186 -13.52 -11.12 -14.39
N TYR A 187 -13.45 -9.98 -13.70
CA TYR A 187 -12.76 -8.80 -14.23
C TYR A 187 -11.28 -9.10 -14.51
N HIS A 188 -10.58 -9.76 -13.58
CA HIS A 188 -9.17 -10.10 -13.78
C HIS A 188 -8.95 -11.06 -14.95
N ARG A 189 -9.82 -12.07 -15.13
CA ARG A 189 -9.80 -12.92 -16.34
C ARG A 189 -9.98 -12.14 -17.63
N ILE A 190 -10.92 -11.19 -17.64
CA ILE A 190 -11.15 -10.33 -18.81
C ILE A 190 -9.93 -9.46 -19.09
N VAL A 191 -9.33 -8.83 -18.07
CA VAL A 191 -8.14 -8.00 -18.23
C VAL A 191 -6.94 -8.82 -18.73
N LYS A 192 -6.71 -10.01 -18.16
CA LYS A 192 -5.71 -10.96 -18.64
C LYS A 192 -5.93 -11.31 -20.11
N PHE A 193 -7.17 -11.63 -20.48
CA PHE A 193 -7.49 -11.92 -21.88
C PHE A 193 -7.23 -10.73 -22.81
N ILE A 194 -7.55 -9.50 -22.38
CA ILE A 194 -7.24 -8.30 -23.16
C ILE A 194 -5.72 -8.14 -23.33
N ASP A 195 -4.92 -8.34 -22.27
CA ASP A 195 -3.45 -8.24 -22.32
C ASP A 195 -2.81 -9.31 -23.23
N GLU A 196 -3.37 -10.53 -23.26
CA GLU A 196 -2.83 -11.64 -24.08
C GLU A 196 -3.29 -11.56 -25.54
N HIS A 197 -4.48 -11.02 -25.80
CA HIS A 197 -5.12 -11.03 -27.12
C HIS A 197 -5.38 -9.64 -27.71
N TYR A 198 -4.75 -8.57 -27.20
CA TYR A 198 -5.01 -7.18 -27.65
C TYR A 198 -4.89 -6.98 -29.17
N HIS A 199 -4.03 -7.75 -29.81
CA HIS A 199 -3.77 -7.72 -31.26
C HIS A 199 -4.94 -8.28 -32.09
N GLU A 200 -5.86 -9.01 -31.48
CA GLU A 200 -7.01 -9.61 -32.16
C GLU A 200 -8.26 -8.73 -32.10
N LYS A 201 -9.30 -9.09 -32.87
CA LYS A 201 -10.63 -8.50 -32.74
C LYS A 201 -11.29 -8.97 -31.42
N ILE A 202 -11.31 -8.08 -30.44
CA ILE A 202 -11.99 -8.30 -29.15
C ILE A 202 -13.33 -7.55 -29.15
N THR A 203 -14.43 -8.28 -29.02
CA THR A 203 -15.79 -7.71 -28.90
C THR A 203 -16.42 -8.11 -27.57
N LEU A 204 -17.36 -7.30 -27.08
CA LEU A 204 -18.16 -7.66 -25.90
C LEU A 204 -18.84 -9.03 -26.05
N ASP A 205 -19.33 -9.35 -27.24
CA ASP A 205 -19.98 -10.64 -27.51
C ASP A 205 -19.01 -11.82 -27.36
N ARG A 206 -17.77 -11.68 -27.87
CA ARG A 206 -16.73 -12.70 -27.73
C ARG A 206 -16.38 -12.93 -26.26
N ILE A 207 -16.22 -11.87 -25.47
CA ILE A 207 -15.94 -11.99 -24.03
C ILE A 207 -17.11 -12.59 -23.29
N ALA A 208 -18.34 -12.16 -23.60
CA ALA A 208 -19.54 -12.68 -22.95
C ALA A 208 -19.68 -14.19 -23.15
N ARG A 209 -19.46 -14.69 -24.37
CA ARG A 209 -19.43 -16.12 -24.68
C ARG A 209 -18.32 -16.86 -23.91
N ARG A 210 -17.11 -16.29 -23.84
CA ARG A 210 -15.98 -16.88 -23.08
C ARG A 210 -16.26 -16.96 -21.58
N GLU A 211 -16.92 -15.95 -21.03
CA GLU A 211 -17.26 -15.87 -19.60
C GLU A 211 -18.61 -16.51 -19.26
N PHE A 212 -19.25 -17.19 -20.23
CA PHE A 212 -20.54 -17.86 -20.09
C PHE A 212 -21.65 -16.96 -19.53
N ILE A 213 -21.71 -15.71 -20.01
CA ILE A 213 -22.68 -14.69 -19.61
C ILE A 213 -23.31 -14.02 -20.84
N THR A 214 -24.41 -13.30 -20.63
CA THR A 214 -25.01 -12.50 -21.70
C THR A 214 -24.20 -11.23 -21.95
N LYS A 215 -24.19 -10.78 -23.21
CA LYS A 215 -23.58 -9.50 -23.61
C LYS A 215 -24.12 -8.32 -22.81
N ASN A 216 -25.43 -8.31 -22.54
CA ASN A 216 -26.08 -7.27 -21.74
C ASN A 216 -25.54 -7.24 -20.32
N TYR A 217 -25.46 -8.41 -19.66
CA TYR A 217 -24.89 -8.49 -18.33
C TYR A 217 -23.43 -8.01 -18.29
N LEU A 218 -22.60 -8.42 -19.26
CA LEU A 218 -21.20 -7.95 -19.33
C LEU A 218 -21.12 -6.43 -19.51
N SER A 219 -21.96 -5.85 -20.36
CA SER A 219 -22.01 -4.40 -20.59
C SER A 219 -22.34 -3.65 -19.30
N HIS A 220 -23.35 -4.10 -18.55
CA HIS A 220 -23.73 -3.52 -17.26
C HIS A 220 -22.62 -3.70 -16.22
N LEU A 221 -22.04 -4.90 -16.11
CA LEU A 221 -20.91 -5.16 -15.24
C LEU A 221 -19.77 -4.19 -15.52
N TRP A 222 -19.35 -4.05 -16.78
CA TRP A 222 -18.26 -3.15 -17.15
C TRP A 222 -18.57 -1.68 -16.84
N LYS A 223 -19.78 -1.23 -17.16
CA LYS A 223 -20.22 0.16 -16.91
C LYS A 223 -20.24 0.52 -15.42
N ASN A 224 -20.51 -0.46 -14.55
CA ASN A 224 -20.49 -0.31 -13.09
C ASN A 224 -19.07 -0.32 -12.53
N LEU A 225 -18.17 -1.12 -13.14
CA LEU A 225 -16.78 -1.23 -12.72
C LEU A 225 -15.90 -0.07 -13.20
N SER A 226 -16.28 0.62 -14.28
CA SER A 226 -15.41 1.55 -15.00
C SER A 226 -16.13 2.80 -15.50
N TYR A 227 -15.43 3.93 -15.46
CA TYR A 227 -15.81 5.16 -16.18
C TYR A 227 -15.59 5.04 -17.70
N PHE A 228 -14.67 4.18 -18.13
CA PHE A 228 -14.38 3.91 -19.53
C PHE A 228 -15.21 2.74 -20.05
N SER A 229 -15.62 2.83 -21.32
CA SER A 229 -16.22 1.72 -22.05
C SER A 229 -15.25 0.54 -22.21
N PHE A 230 -15.79 -0.65 -22.48
CA PHE A 230 -14.99 -1.84 -22.73
C PHE A 230 -14.04 -1.64 -23.92
N GLN A 231 -14.52 -1.02 -25.00
CA GLN A 231 -13.70 -0.74 -26.17
C GLN A 231 -12.56 0.24 -25.87
N GLU A 232 -12.80 1.24 -25.02
CA GLU A 232 -11.74 2.14 -24.56
C GLU A 232 -10.69 1.40 -23.75
N ARG A 233 -11.05 0.42 -22.91
CA ARG A 233 -10.06 -0.42 -22.19
C ARG A 233 -9.20 -1.25 -23.14
N VAL A 234 -9.80 -1.81 -24.20
CA VAL A 234 -9.04 -2.56 -25.22
C VAL A 234 -8.08 -1.63 -25.94
N ASN A 235 -8.57 -0.47 -26.42
CA ASN A 235 -7.73 0.50 -27.12
C ASN A 235 -6.63 1.08 -26.23
N TYR A 236 -6.91 1.27 -24.94
CA TYR A 236 -5.93 1.65 -23.94
C TYR A 236 -4.76 0.65 -23.89
N GLU A 237 -5.06 -0.66 -23.80
CA GLU A 237 -4.04 -1.71 -23.81
C GLU A 237 -3.21 -1.65 -25.10
N ARG A 238 -3.89 -1.56 -26.24
CA ARG A 238 -3.24 -1.50 -27.55
C ARG A 238 -2.30 -0.30 -27.68
N VAL A 239 -2.71 0.86 -27.15
CA VAL A 239 -1.87 2.06 -27.12
C VAL A 239 -0.63 1.86 -26.25
N LEU A 240 -0.77 1.29 -25.05
CA LEU A 240 0.38 0.96 -24.19
C LEU A 240 1.36 -0.01 -24.89
N LYS A 241 0.85 -1.09 -25.50
CA LYS A 241 1.67 -2.03 -26.27
C LYS A 241 2.32 -1.37 -27.48
N SER A 242 1.64 -0.41 -28.12
CA SER A 242 2.19 0.33 -29.25
C SER A 242 3.37 1.21 -28.86
N GLU A 243 3.34 1.85 -27.68
CA GLU A 243 4.49 2.61 -27.16
C GLU A 243 5.70 1.68 -26.98
N PHE A 244 5.47 0.50 -26.41
CA PHE A 244 6.52 -0.49 -26.25
C PHE A 244 7.17 -0.84 -27.59
N LEU A 245 6.40 -1.23 -28.60
CA LEU A 245 6.94 -1.55 -29.93
C LEU A 245 7.62 -0.34 -30.59
N LEU A 246 7.00 0.85 -30.49
CA LEU A 246 7.51 2.10 -31.05
C LEU A 246 8.91 2.46 -30.53
N LEU A 247 9.16 2.22 -29.25
CA LEU A 247 10.39 2.63 -28.57
C LEU A 247 11.44 1.50 -28.45
N THR A 248 11.07 0.25 -28.73
CA THR A 248 11.97 -0.91 -28.62
C THR A 248 12.27 -1.59 -29.96
N THR A 249 11.62 -1.19 -31.05
CA THR A 249 11.80 -1.78 -32.39
C THR A 249 11.90 -0.70 -33.48
N ASP A 250 12.30 -1.14 -34.68
CA ASP A 250 12.38 -0.30 -35.89
C ASP A 250 11.17 -0.49 -36.83
N LEU A 251 10.05 -1.00 -36.29
CA LEU A 251 8.84 -1.21 -37.07
C LEU A 251 8.24 0.12 -37.56
N SER A 252 7.66 0.09 -38.76
CA SER A 252 6.90 1.23 -39.28
C SER A 252 5.64 1.48 -38.45
N ILE A 253 5.13 2.73 -38.46
CA ILE A 253 3.87 3.08 -37.78
C ILE A 253 2.70 2.22 -38.29
N ALA A 254 2.66 1.90 -39.58
CA ALA A 254 1.64 1.03 -40.15
C ALA A 254 1.73 -0.39 -39.57
N SER A 255 2.94 -0.95 -39.51
CA SER A 255 3.18 -2.29 -38.94
C SER A 255 2.88 -2.34 -37.44
N ILE A 256 3.19 -1.28 -36.68
CA ILE A 256 2.85 -1.18 -35.24
C ILE A 256 1.33 -1.14 -35.06
N SER A 257 0.63 -0.29 -35.83
CA SER A 257 -0.84 -0.20 -35.82
C SER A 257 -1.49 -1.57 -36.05
N GLU A 258 -1.04 -2.29 -37.07
CA GLU A 258 -1.52 -3.63 -37.42
C GLU A 258 -1.22 -4.65 -36.31
N LYS A 259 0.03 -4.73 -35.82
CA LYS A 259 0.42 -5.66 -34.74
C LYS A 259 -0.29 -5.38 -33.43
N CYS A 260 -0.68 -4.14 -33.17
CA CYS A 260 -1.49 -3.78 -32.01
C CYS A 260 -2.99 -3.97 -32.23
N GLY A 261 -3.44 -4.46 -33.38
CA GLY A 261 -4.84 -4.80 -33.65
C GLY A 261 -5.75 -3.62 -33.98
N PHE A 262 -5.20 -2.45 -34.34
CA PHE A 262 -5.99 -1.33 -34.83
C PHE A 262 -6.48 -1.61 -36.26
N SER A 263 -7.72 -1.19 -36.57
CA SER A 263 -8.34 -1.38 -37.89
C SER A 263 -7.62 -0.62 -39.00
N ASP A 264 -7.05 0.53 -38.64
CA ASP A 264 -6.37 1.43 -39.55
C ASP A 264 -5.47 2.39 -38.77
N VAL A 265 -4.51 2.98 -39.49
CA VAL A 265 -3.51 3.87 -38.93
C VAL A 265 -4.14 5.16 -38.38
N LYS A 266 -5.19 5.70 -39.02
CA LYS A 266 -5.84 6.93 -38.57
C LYS A 266 -6.50 6.74 -37.20
N TYR A 267 -7.13 5.60 -36.98
CA TYR A 267 -7.71 5.21 -35.71
C TYR A 267 -6.64 5.04 -34.63
N TYR A 268 -5.52 4.40 -34.96
CA TYR A 268 -4.35 4.33 -34.08
C TYR A 268 -3.86 5.72 -33.67
N TYR A 269 -3.60 6.62 -34.62
CA TYR A 269 -3.15 8.00 -34.34
C TYR A 269 -4.14 8.74 -33.42
N SER A 270 -5.45 8.59 -33.67
CA SER A 270 -6.48 9.25 -32.86
C SER A 270 -6.45 8.81 -31.40
N HIS A 271 -6.29 7.51 -31.14
CA HIS A 271 -6.22 6.98 -29.78
C HIS A 271 -4.88 7.26 -29.12
N PHE A 272 -3.77 7.15 -29.86
CA PHE A 272 -2.46 7.50 -29.32
C PHE A 272 -2.43 8.97 -28.88
N LYS A 273 -2.91 9.88 -29.73
CA LYS A 273 -3.01 11.32 -29.41
C LYS A 273 -3.98 11.59 -28.26
N ARG A 274 -5.08 10.84 -28.16
CA ARG A 274 -6.01 10.96 -27.03
C ARG A 274 -5.34 10.67 -25.69
N TRP A 275 -4.45 9.67 -25.61
CA TRP A 275 -3.78 9.30 -24.35
C TRP A 275 -2.48 10.08 -24.11
N TYR A 276 -1.58 10.16 -25.10
CA TYR A 276 -0.26 10.80 -24.96
C TYR A 276 -0.24 12.31 -25.27
N GLY A 277 -1.34 12.87 -25.76
CA GLY A 277 -1.44 14.29 -26.13
C GLY A 277 -0.68 14.68 -27.40
N CYS A 278 -0.03 13.73 -28.08
CA CYS A 278 0.79 13.95 -29.27
C CYS A 278 0.70 12.73 -30.21
N SER A 279 1.27 12.84 -31.40
CA SER A 279 1.39 11.71 -32.32
C SER A 279 2.44 10.69 -31.86
N PRO A 280 2.35 9.42 -32.31
CA PRO A 280 3.38 8.40 -32.07
C PRO A 280 4.80 8.86 -32.45
N LEU A 281 4.95 9.50 -33.61
CA LEU A 281 6.27 9.92 -34.09
C LEU A 281 6.85 11.07 -33.24
N GLU A 282 6.03 12.07 -32.88
CA GLU A 282 6.43 13.12 -31.94
C GLU A 282 6.85 12.53 -30.59
N HIS A 283 6.11 11.52 -30.10
CA HIS A 283 6.48 10.82 -28.87
C HIS A 283 7.83 10.11 -28.98
N LYS A 284 8.03 9.32 -30.05
CA LYS A 284 9.31 8.65 -30.33
C LYS A 284 10.46 9.65 -30.37
N ASN A 285 10.31 10.76 -31.08
CA ASN A 285 11.34 11.79 -31.19
C ASN A 285 11.64 12.46 -29.85
N ARG A 286 10.62 12.77 -29.03
CA ARG A 286 10.82 13.31 -27.67
C ARG A 286 11.58 12.33 -26.77
N CYS A 287 11.27 11.04 -26.87
CA CYS A 287 11.95 9.99 -26.14
C CYS A 287 13.41 9.84 -26.60
N LEU A 288 13.68 9.86 -27.91
CA LEU A 288 15.04 9.81 -28.47
C LEU A 288 15.87 11.02 -28.05
N ALA A 289 15.33 12.24 -28.22
CA ALA A 289 15.99 13.46 -27.78
C ALA A 289 16.26 13.48 -26.27
N TYR A 290 15.38 12.87 -25.46
CA TYR A 290 15.65 12.69 -24.04
C TYR A 290 16.83 11.74 -23.80
N MET A 291 16.98 10.70 -24.62
CA MET A 291 18.04 9.71 -24.47
C MET A 291 19.43 10.20 -24.93
N GLU A 292 19.47 11.24 -25.75
CA GLU A 292 20.73 11.88 -26.21
C GLU A 292 21.39 12.76 -25.14
N GLY A 293 20.63 13.19 -24.13
CA GLY A 293 21.17 14.06 -23.07
C GLY A 293 21.95 13.30 -22.00
N GLU A 294 22.83 14.02 -21.30
CA GLU A 294 23.59 13.47 -20.17
C GLU A 294 22.66 13.02 -19.03
N PHE A 295 22.90 11.81 -18.52
CA PHE A 295 22.21 11.26 -17.36
C PHE A 295 23.04 11.47 -16.11
N LYS A 296 22.37 11.87 -15.02
CA LYS A 296 23.02 12.09 -13.73
C LYS A 296 22.22 11.36 -12.66
N TYR A 297 22.71 10.18 -12.32
CA TYR A 297 22.20 9.35 -11.24
C TYR A 297 23.33 8.49 -10.67
N LYS A 298 23.17 8.03 -9.43
CA LYS A 298 24.16 7.19 -8.74
C LYS A 298 23.46 6.26 -7.74
N ASP A 299 23.81 4.98 -7.78
CA ASP A 299 23.47 4.04 -6.70
C ASP A 299 24.21 4.44 -5.42
N LEU A 300 23.44 4.61 -4.34
CA LEU A 300 23.95 4.92 -3.01
C LEU A 300 24.05 3.63 -2.20
N ASP A 301 25.09 3.53 -1.36
CA ASP A 301 25.24 2.41 -0.44
C ASP A 301 24.13 2.46 0.61
N LEU A 302 23.30 1.41 0.68
CA LEU A 302 22.18 1.33 1.61
C LEU A 302 22.63 1.51 3.07
N LYS A 303 23.75 0.92 3.47
CA LYS A 303 24.24 1.03 4.86
C LYS A 303 24.65 2.46 5.20
N GLY A 304 25.31 3.14 4.28
CA GLY A 304 25.65 4.57 4.39
C GLY A 304 24.44 5.52 4.45
N MET A 305 23.23 5.06 4.10
CA MET A 305 22.01 5.88 4.05
C MET A 305 21.22 5.94 5.36
N LYS A 306 21.71 5.31 6.43
CA LYS A 306 21.01 5.23 7.73
C LYS A 306 20.60 6.60 8.28
N GLU A 307 21.51 7.58 8.29
CA GLU A 307 21.21 8.91 8.81
C GLU A 307 20.15 9.66 8.00
N ASP A 308 20.16 9.51 6.67
CA ASP A 308 19.19 10.15 5.79
C ASP A 308 17.79 9.52 5.96
N ILE A 309 17.73 8.20 6.11
CA ILE A 309 16.49 7.47 6.42
C ILE A 309 15.96 7.90 7.80
N ASP A 310 16.82 8.00 8.82
CA ASP A 310 16.43 8.49 10.14
C ASP A 310 15.87 9.92 10.09
N LYS A 311 16.50 10.82 9.32
CA LYS A 311 15.99 12.19 9.09
C LYS A 311 14.64 12.17 8.38
N TYR A 312 14.47 11.34 7.35
CA TYR A 312 13.21 11.17 6.66
C TYR A 312 12.11 10.68 7.61
N ILE A 313 12.38 9.65 8.41
CA ILE A 313 11.45 9.14 9.42
C ILE A 313 11.07 10.27 10.39
N LYS A 314 12.03 11.01 10.92
CA LYS A 314 11.77 12.15 11.83
C LYS A 314 10.91 13.26 11.21
N ARG A 315 11.13 13.56 9.93
CA ARG A 315 10.48 14.67 9.22
C ARG A 315 9.12 14.31 8.61
N ILE A 316 8.89 13.05 8.28
CA ILE A 316 7.72 12.65 7.49
C ILE A 316 6.82 11.69 8.25
N ILE A 317 7.41 10.81 9.06
CA ILE A 317 6.67 9.88 9.89
C ILE A 317 6.43 10.55 11.24
N MET A 318 7.46 11.05 11.91
CA MET A 318 7.34 11.55 13.29
C MET A 318 6.71 12.95 13.52
N PRO A 319 6.49 13.89 12.57
CA PRO A 319 5.87 15.17 12.90
C PRO A 319 4.45 15.04 13.46
N ASP A 320 3.71 14.01 13.02
CA ASP A 320 2.41 13.63 13.60
C ASP A 320 2.55 13.06 15.03
N TYR A 321 3.78 12.86 15.54
CA TYR A 321 4.13 12.21 16.80
C TYR A 321 5.08 13.04 17.68
N ALA A 322 5.64 14.14 17.16
CA ALA A 322 6.65 14.98 17.81
C ALA A 322 6.05 16.22 18.49
N GLU A 323 4.73 16.27 18.64
CA GLU A 323 4.10 17.10 19.65
C GLU A 323 4.28 16.44 21.03
N ASP A 324 5.47 16.65 21.61
CA ASP A 324 5.97 16.13 22.89
C ASP A 324 5.58 14.67 23.13
N ASN A 325 6.42 13.68 22.80
CA ASN A 325 6.18 12.35 23.31
C ASN A 325 7.41 11.44 23.29
N VAL A 326 7.69 10.87 24.46
CA VAL A 326 8.58 9.75 24.67
C VAL A 326 7.83 8.48 24.25
N TRP A 327 8.01 8.03 23.01
CA TRP A 327 7.56 6.70 22.59
C TRP A 327 8.80 5.85 22.25
N ARG A 328 9.16 4.87 23.10
CA ARG A 328 10.17 3.87 22.76
C ARG A 328 9.52 2.74 21.94
N ILE A 329 9.46 2.95 20.62
CA ILE A 329 8.99 1.99 19.58
C ILE A 329 9.59 0.58 19.73
N THR A 330 10.77 0.46 20.36
CA THR A 330 11.51 -0.78 20.52
C THR A 330 10.74 -1.88 21.25
N SER A 331 9.95 -1.59 22.30
CA SER A 331 9.21 -2.63 23.02
C SER A 331 8.03 -3.18 22.20
N LEU A 332 7.34 -2.31 21.45
CA LEU A 332 6.20 -2.68 20.61
C LEU A 332 6.60 -3.47 19.37
N PHE A 333 7.71 -3.08 18.74
CA PHE A 333 8.30 -3.88 17.68
C PHE A 333 8.68 -5.26 18.23
N ASN A 334 9.36 -5.32 19.38
CA ASN A 334 9.69 -6.59 20.03
C ASN A 334 8.44 -7.44 20.38
N ASP A 335 7.35 -6.83 20.85
CA ASP A 335 6.10 -7.54 21.16
C ASP A 335 5.39 -8.03 19.90
N PHE A 336 5.31 -7.22 18.84
CA PHE A 336 4.74 -7.61 17.55
C PHE A 336 5.57 -8.72 16.88
N ILE A 337 6.91 -8.61 16.89
CA ILE A 337 7.82 -9.62 16.36
C ILE A 337 7.70 -10.93 17.16
N LYS A 338 7.63 -10.86 18.50
CA LYS A 338 7.42 -12.03 19.37
C LYS A 338 6.06 -12.70 19.11
N MET A 339 5.00 -11.92 18.92
CA MET A 339 3.67 -12.43 18.57
C MET A 339 3.66 -13.14 17.21
N LYS A 340 4.37 -12.58 16.23
CA LYS A 340 4.51 -13.13 14.89
C LYS A 340 5.30 -14.45 14.89
N TYR A 341 6.37 -14.53 15.66
CA TYR A 341 7.13 -15.77 15.89
C TYR A 341 6.27 -16.86 16.55
N LEU A 342 5.53 -16.49 17.59
CA LEU A 342 4.64 -17.40 18.32
C LEU A 342 3.50 -17.95 17.44
N TYR A 343 2.90 -17.12 16.58
CA TYR A 343 1.90 -17.56 15.60
C TYR A 343 2.46 -18.56 14.58
N LYS A 344 3.72 -18.40 14.15
CA LYS A 344 4.40 -19.33 13.22
C LYS A 344 4.58 -20.72 13.85
N ILE A 345 4.95 -20.79 15.13
CA ILE A 345 5.02 -22.06 15.89
C ILE A 345 3.65 -22.75 15.97
N ASP A 346 2.59 -21.99 16.18
CA ASP A 346 1.24 -22.55 16.36
C ASP A 346 0.68 -23.20 15.07
N LYS A 347 1.17 -22.83 13.88
CA LYS A 347 0.82 -23.52 12.63
C LYS A 347 1.45 -24.90 12.48
N ILE A 348 2.48 -25.20 13.28
CA ILE A 348 3.26 -26.45 13.21
C ILE A 348 2.94 -27.36 14.42
N SER A 349 2.28 -26.82 15.46
CA SER A 349 1.89 -27.55 16.68
C SER A 349 0.43 -28.02 16.64
N PRO A 350 0.13 -29.29 17.01
CA PRO A 350 -1.22 -29.84 16.93
C PRO A 350 -2.20 -29.30 17.99
N GLN A 351 -1.73 -28.66 19.07
CA GLN A 351 -2.56 -28.12 20.16
C GLN A 351 -1.93 -26.83 20.73
N PRO A 352 -2.19 -25.65 20.14
CA PRO A 352 -1.66 -24.39 20.66
C PRO A 352 -2.38 -23.98 21.96
N SER A 353 -1.63 -23.62 23.00
CA SER A 353 -2.22 -23.03 24.21
C SER A 353 -2.81 -21.66 23.89
N PRO A 354 -3.96 -21.27 24.48
CA PRO A 354 -4.53 -19.94 24.28
C PRO A 354 -3.57 -18.87 24.84
N ARG A 355 -3.14 -17.97 23.96
CA ARG A 355 -2.20 -16.88 24.29
C ARG A 355 -2.94 -15.55 24.34
N ASN A 356 -2.49 -14.67 25.23
CA ASN A 356 -3.08 -13.35 25.41
C ASN A 356 -2.02 -12.28 25.14
N VAL A 357 -2.45 -11.15 24.56
CA VAL A 357 -1.65 -9.95 24.36
C VAL A 357 -2.14 -8.92 25.37
N LYS A 358 -1.22 -8.32 26.13
CA LYS A 358 -1.58 -7.24 27.05
C LYS A 358 -1.27 -5.90 26.39
N VAL A 359 -2.25 -4.99 26.43
CA VAL A 359 -2.08 -3.60 26.03
C VAL A 359 -2.35 -2.74 27.26
N ASP A 360 -1.31 -2.09 27.77
CA ASP A 360 -1.46 -1.10 28.82
C ASP A 360 -2.11 0.15 28.21
N VAL A 361 -3.37 0.41 28.54
CA VAL A 361 -4.20 1.45 27.92
C VAL A 361 -3.64 2.84 28.21
N PHE A 362 -3.21 3.07 29.44
CA PHE A 362 -2.73 4.37 29.92
C PHE A 362 -1.20 4.44 30.08
N GLY A 363 -0.52 3.32 29.82
CA GLY A 363 0.93 3.27 29.84
C GLY A 363 1.59 4.17 28.79
N PRO A 364 2.88 4.46 28.97
CA PRO A 364 3.66 5.43 28.19
C PRO A 364 3.93 4.98 26.74
N ASN A 365 3.34 3.86 26.29
CA ASN A 365 3.40 3.36 24.90
C ASN A 365 2.06 3.48 24.14
N SER A 366 0.95 3.72 24.87
CA SER A 366 -0.39 3.75 24.31
C SER A 366 -1.11 5.08 24.52
N PHE A 367 -0.72 5.88 25.51
CA PHE A 367 -1.44 7.08 25.90
C PHE A 367 -0.52 8.23 26.34
N LYS A 368 -0.90 9.45 25.96
CA LYS A 368 -0.31 10.67 26.50
C LYS A 368 -1.36 11.77 26.66
N ARG A 369 -1.12 12.64 27.64
CA ARG A 369 -1.86 13.90 27.85
C ARG A 369 -1.00 15.10 27.45
N LYS A 370 -1.55 16.01 26.64
CA LYS A 370 -0.91 17.29 26.27
C LYS A 370 -1.97 18.39 26.23
N ASN A 371 -1.72 19.53 26.89
CA ASN A 371 -2.64 20.69 26.89
C ASN A 371 -4.11 20.33 27.23
N ASN A 372 -4.34 19.49 28.24
CA ASN A 372 -5.66 18.93 28.61
C ASN A 372 -6.36 18.07 27.55
N GLU A 373 -5.70 17.72 26.46
CA GLU A 373 -6.18 16.75 25.48
C GLU A 373 -5.54 15.37 25.67
N PHE A 374 -6.29 14.35 25.24
CA PHE A 374 -5.95 12.94 25.38
C PHE A 374 -5.57 12.35 24.03
N PHE A 375 -4.34 11.86 23.93
CA PHE A 375 -3.82 11.24 22.72
C PHE A 375 -3.58 9.77 22.98
N PHE A 376 -4.22 8.92 22.18
CA PHE A 376 -3.95 7.49 22.16
C PHE A 376 -3.13 7.15 20.93
N ASN A 377 -2.12 6.31 21.10
CA ASN A 377 -1.32 5.81 19.99
C ASN A 377 -2.11 4.71 19.25
N TRP A 378 -3.10 5.14 18.47
CA TRP A 378 -4.00 4.24 17.75
C TRP A 378 -3.28 3.33 16.78
N GLN A 379 -2.13 3.73 16.25
CA GLN A 379 -1.37 2.87 15.37
C GLN A 379 -0.79 1.65 16.08
N ASN A 380 -0.28 1.82 17.29
CA ASN A 380 0.18 0.72 18.13
C ASN A 380 -0.97 -0.24 18.47
N ILE A 381 -2.10 0.34 18.87
CA ILE A 381 -3.29 -0.43 19.26
C ILE A 381 -3.88 -1.16 18.03
N ASP A 382 -4.00 -0.48 16.89
CA ASP A 382 -4.49 -1.04 15.63
C ASP A 382 -3.63 -2.21 15.16
N LEU A 383 -2.29 -2.12 15.26
CA LEU A 383 -1.39 -3.21 14.87
C LEU A 383 -1.63 -4.48 15.69
N LEU A 384 -1.68 -4.35 17.02
CA LEU A 384 -1.89 -5.48 17.92
C LEU A 384 -3.30 -6.08 17.78
N VAL A 385 -4.33 -5.24 17.64
CA VAL A 385 -5.72 -5.67 17.46
C VAL A 385 -5.93 -6.39 16.12
N ASN A 386 -5.39 -5.85 15.03
CA ASN A 386 -5.52 -6.48 13.71
C ASN A 386 -4.78 -7.82 13.66
N PHE A 387 -3.60 -7.91 14.29
CA PHE A 387 -2.88 -9.17 14.39
C PHE A 387 -3.64 -10.21 15.22
N SER A 388 -4.18 -9.82 16.37
CA SER A 388 -4.89 -10.76 17.25
C SER A 388 -6.16 -11.33 16.61
N GLU A 389 -6.92 -10.51 15.86
CA GLU A 389 -8.12 -10.99 15.15
C GLU A 389 -7.80 -12.00 14.04
N THR A 390 -6.63 -11.88 13.40
CA THR A 390 -6.20 -12.80 12.34
C THR A 390 -5.45 -14.03 12.86
N SER A 391 -4.97 -13.98 14.10
CA SER A 391 -4.04 -14.97 14.66
C SER A 391 -4.58 -15.73 15.89
N HIS A 392 -5.85 -15.54 16.25
CA HIS A 392 -6.52 -16.16 17.42
C HIS A 392 -5.87 -15.87 18.80
N PHE A 393 -5.14 -14.75 18.92
CA PHE A 393 -4.68 -14.27 20.23
C PHE A 393 -5.81 -13.52 20.92
N ASN A 394 -5.96 -13.69 22.23
CA ASN A 394 -6.91 -12.89 23.00
C ASN A 394 -6.28 -11.54 23.36
N ILE A 395 -7.03 -10.45 23.24
CA ILE A 395 -6.57 -9.14 23.71
C ILE A 395 -7.01 -8.92 25.16
N ASN A 396 -6.04 -8.54 25.97
CA ASN A 396 -6.21 -8.09 27.34
C ASN A 396 -5.86 -6.60 27.41
N MET A 397 -6.86 -5.75 27.62
CA MET A 397 -6.66 -4.32 27.88
C MET A 397 -6.37 -4.15 29.37
N GLU A 398 -5.15 -3.74 29.69
CA GLU A 398 -4.69 -3.54 31.06
C GLU A 398 -4.86 -2.07 31.45
N ILE A 399 -5.45 -1.84 32.63
CA ILE A 399 -5.63 -0.52 33.22
C ILE A 399 -5.08 -0.59 34.64
N LYS A 400 -4.06 0.21 34.95
CA LYS A 400 -3.46 0.25 36.28
C LYS A 400 -3.95 1.48 37.03
N CYS A 401 -4.73 1.28 38.09
CA CYS A 401 -5.35 2.37 38.85
C CYS A 401 -4.33 3.35 39.46
N THR A 402 -3.12 2.87 39.75
CA THR A 402 -2.01 3.63 40.33
C THR A 402 -1.38 4.64 39.35
N GLU A 403 -1.52 4.42 38.05
CA GLU A 403 -0.97 5.30 37.00
C GLU A 403 -2.00 6.35 36.52
N LEU A 404 -3.22 6.35 37.09
CA LEU A 404 -4.31 7.26 36.72
C LEU A 404 -4.33 8.50 37.63
N GLY A 405 -4.31 9.68 37.02
CA GLY A 405 -4.47 10.94 37.76
C GLY A 405 -5.94 11.27 37.99
N GLU A 406 -6.26 11.77 39.18
CA GLU A 406 -7.63 11.84 39.73
C GLU A 406 -8.60 12.68 38.90
N GLU A 407 -8.10 13.74 38.27
CA GLU A 407 -8.93 14.74 37.59
C GLU A 407 -9.23 14.42 36.12
N TRP A 408 -8.61 13.40 35.52
CA TRP A 408 -8.64 13.23 34.05
C TRP A 408 -8.93 11.82 33.55
N TRP A 409 -8.75 10.78 34.39
CA TRP A 409 -8.79 9.40 33.93
C TRP A 409 -10.17 8.97 33.40
N GLU A 410 -11.25 9.48 34.00
CA GLU A 410 -12.62 9.13 33.63
C GLU A 410 -12.94 9.61 32.21
N GLU A 411 -12.67 10.89 31.91
CA GLU A 411 -12.88 11.45 30.57
C GLU A 411 -12.01 10.74 29.51
N ALA A 412 -10.74 10.45 29.85
CA ALA A 412 -9.84 9.74 28.96
C ALA A 412 -10.35 8.32 28.64
N LEU A 413 -10.87 7.60 29.64
CA LEU A 413 -11.44 6.27 29.46
C LEU A 413 -12.69 6.30 28.57
N HIS A 414 -13.57 7.29 28.77
CA HIS A 414 -14.74 7.47 27.91
C HIS A 414 -14.32 7.67 26.44
N LYS A 415 -13.39 8.59 26.17
CA LYS A 415 -12.85 8.84 24.82
C LYS A 415 -12.18 7.62 24.20
N PHE A 416 -11.42 6.86 25.00
CA PHE A 416 -10.79 5.61 24.55
C PHE A 416 -11.82 4.59 24.09
N LEU A 417 -12.83 4.30 24.92
CA LEU A 417 -13.84 3.30 24.65
C LEU A 417 -14.71 3.69 23.44
N ASP A 418 -15.09 4.96 23.31
CA ASP A 418 -15.85 5.46 22.17
C ASP A 418 -15.06 5.30 20.87
N SER A 419 -13.76 5.61 20.89
CA SER A 419 -12.87 5.41 19.76
C SER A 419 -12.72 3.91 19.41
N CYS A 420 -12.62 3.03 20.40
CA CYS A 420 -12.56 1.58 20.17
C CYS A 420 -13.86 1.05 19.53
N ILE A 421 -15.02 1.51 19.99
CA ILE A 421 -16.32 1.10 19.45
C ILE A 421 -16.43 1.54 17.98
N HIS A 422 -16.02 2.77 17.69
CA HIS A 422 -16.00 3.30 16.33
C HIS A 422 -15.06 2.50 15.41
N ARG A 423 -13.86 2.17 15.89
CA ARG A 423 -12.81 1.49 15.10
C ARG A 423 -13.09 0.02 14.87
N TYR A 424 -13.40 -0.74 15.92
CA TYR A 424 -13.40 -2.21 15.87
C TYR A 424 -14.78 -2.84 15.91
N ARG A 425 -15.82 -2.05 16.18
CA ARG A 425 -17.21 -2.48 16.43
C ARG A 425 -17.36 -3.28 17.71
N ILE A 426 -18.55 -3.18 18.31
CA ILE A 426 -18.88 -3.80 19.61
C ILE A 426 -18.68 -5.32 19.64
N VAL A 427 -18.90 -6.00 18.52
CA VAL A 427 -18.76 -7.47 18.41
C VAL A 427 -17.32 -7.92 18.66
N THR A 428 -16.35 -7.14 18.18
CA THR A 428 -14.92 -7.40 18.38
C THR A 428 -14.54 -7.13 19.83
N LEU A 429 -15.00 -6.00 20.39
CA LEU A 429 -14.69 -5.60 21.77
C LEU A 429 -15.25 -6.57 22.81
N ASN A 430 -16.37 -7.23 22.54
CA ASN A 430 -16.95 -8.24 23.43
C ASN A 430 -16.03 -9.47 23.63
N LYS A 431 -15.03 -9.67 22.75
CA LYS A 431 -14.03 -10.72 22.90
C LYS A 431 -12.89 -10.33 23.85
N TRP A 432 -12.72 -9.04 24.13
CA TRP A 432 -11.61 -8.52 24.92
C TRP A 432 -11.81 -8.80 26.41
N LYS A 433 -10.69 -8.91 27.11
CA LYS A 433 -10.67 -8.89 28.58
C LYS A 433 -10.09 -7.57 29.06
N PHE A 434 -10.70 -6.95 30.04
CA PHE A 434 -10.17 -5.77 30.72
C PHE A 434 -9.62 -6.21 32.06
N LEU A 435 -8.32 -6.03 32.25
CA LEU A 435 -7.61 -6.34 33.50
C LEU A 435 -7.40 -5.03 34.25
N ILE A 436 -8.05 -4.87 35.41
CA ILE A 436 -7.95 -3.65 36.21
C ILE A 436 -7.06 -3.94 37.41
N ASN A 437 -5.86 -3.36 37.43
CA ASN A 437 -4.88 -3.54 38.50
C ASN A 437 -5.06 -2.49 39.60
N TYR A 438 -5.09 -2.93 40.85
CA TYR A 438 -5.21 -2.10 42.06
C TYR A 438 -4.31 -2.67 43.16
N ASN A 439 -3.93 -1.85 44.15
CA ASN A 439 -2.95 -2.23 45.18
C ASN A 439 -3.37 -1.83 46.61
N ASP A 440 -4.45 -1.06 46.76
CA ASP A 440 -5.00 -0.62 48.04
C ASP A 440 -6.53 -0.40 47.94
N GLU A 441 -7.16 -0.01 49.06
CA GLU A 441 -8.61 0.20 49.14
C GLU A 441 -9.09 1.38 48.28
N GLY A 442 -8.30 2.46 48.18
CA GLY A 442 -8.65 3.63 47.37
C GLY A 442 -8.61 3.34 45.86
N SER A 443 -7.60 2.60 45.41
CA SER A 443 -7.45 2.14 44.03
C SER A 443 -8.46 1.05 43.66
N TYR A 444 -8.99 0.30 44.65
CA TYR A 444 -10.10 -0.64 44.44
C TYR A 444 -11.42 0.07 44.11
N GLU A 445 -11.78 1.14 44.83
CA GLU A 445 -12.98 1.93 44.51
C GLU A 445 -12.91 2.55 43.11
N ARG A 446 -11.71 3.02 42.73
CA ARG A 446 -11.43 3.47 41.37
C ARG A 446 -11.64 2.35 40.35
N ALA A 447 -11.19 1.13 40.65
CA ALA A 447 -11.40 -0.03 39.79
C ALA A 447 -12.90 -0.35 39.58
N ASN A 448 -13.73 -0.19 40.62
CA ASN A 448 -15.18 -0.35 40.52
C ASN A 448 -15.82 0.67 39.59
N SER A 449 -15.37 1.93 39.63
CA SER A 449 -15.83 2.97 38.72
C SER A 449 -15.43 2.69 37.27
N ILE A 450 -14.19 2.28 37.02
CA ILE A 450 -13.71 1.87 35.69
C ILE A 450 -14.57 0.74 35.11
N LYS A 451 -14.87 -0.30 35.92
CA LYS A 451 -15.74 -1.40 35.49
C LYS A 451 -17.13 -0.92 35.10
N ARG A 452 -17.74 -0.03 35.87
CA ARG A 452 -19.08 0.53 35.56
C ARG A 452 -19.09 1.25 34.20
N ILE A 453 -18.04 2.02 33.91
CA ILE A 453 -17.89 2.72 32.63
C ILE A 453 -17.68 1.74 31.46
N ILE A 454 -16.82 0.74 31.63
CA ILE A 454 -16.60 -0.27 30.59
C ILE A 454 -17.90 -1.01 30.28
N ASN A 455 -18.64 -1.46 31.30
CA ASN A 455 -19.86 -2.22 31.12
C ASN A 455 -21.02 -1.38 30.57
N SER A 456 -21.06 -0.07 30.84
CA SER A 456 -22.10 0.80 30.27
C SER A 456 -21.93 0.96 28.75
N LYS A 457 -20.69 0.99 28.26
CA LYS A 457 -20.38 1.10 26.82
C LYS A 457 -20.23 -0.24 26.11
N ILE A 458 -19.77 -1.27 26.81
CA ILE A 458 -19.51 -2.62 26.29
C ILE A 458 -20.15 -3.65 27.24
N PRO A 459 -21.48 -3.89 27.11
CA PRO A 459 -22.23 -4.68 28.09
C PRO A 459 -21.76 -6.12 28.28
N LYS A 460 -21.08 -6.72 27.29
CA LYS A 460 -20.55 -8.09 27.35
C LYS A 460 -19.04 -8.15 27.57
N ALA A 461 -18.40 -7.03 27.92
CA ALA A 461 -16.97 -7.01 28.22
C ALA A 461 -16.66 -7.92 29.43
N LYS A 462 -15.56 -8.68 29.34
CA LYS A 462 -15.05 -9.45 30.48
C LYS A 462 -14.11 -8.58 31.29
N VAL A 463 -14.53 -8.14 32.48
CA VAL A 463 -13.70 -7.33 33.39
C VAL A 463 -13.20 -8.20 34.53
N ILE A 464 -11.89 -8.17 34.78
CA ILE A 464 -11.19 -8.94 35.82
C ILE A 464 -10.39 -7.97 36.68
N TYR A 465 -10.54 -8.09 38.00
CA TYR A 465 -9.76 -7.34 38.97
C TYR A 465 -8.46 -8.09 39.30
N CYS A 466 -7.35 -7.36 39.36
CA CYS A 466 -6.02 -7.91 39.61
C CYS A 466 -5.37 -7.14 40.76
N PHE A 467 -5.20 -7.78 41.92
CA PHE A 467 -4.48 -7.17 43.04
C PHE A 467 -2.98 -7.28 42.80
N SER A 468 -2.26 -6.15 42.90
CA SER A 468 -0.80 -6.08 42.77
C SER A 468 -0.22 -5.70 44.13
N ILE A 469 0.68 -6.53 44.65
CA ILE A 469 1.39 -6.33 45.93
C ILE A 469 2.55 -5.37 45.75
#